data_AF-A0A633TCX9-F1
#
_entry.id   AF-A0A633TCX9-F1
#
_cell.length_a   1.000
_cell.length_b   1.000
_cell.length_c   1.000
_cell.angle_alpha   90.00
_cell.angle_beta   90.00
_cell.angle_gamma   90.00
#
_symmetry.space_group_name_H-M   'P 1'
#
loop_
_entity.id
_entity.type
_entity.pdbx_description
1 polymer ?
#
loop_
_entity_poly.entity_id
_entity_poly.type
_entity_poly.pdbx_seq_one_letter_code
_entity_poly.pdbx_strand_id
1 'polypeptide(L)' 'MHFYIHIPFCESKCNYCAFTSLKKNDYEKAYFKALKEDIVFQLKQFNIQSNQIKTLFIGG' A
#
# COMPACT_ATOMS: atom_id res chain seq x y z
N MET A 1 7.79 13.44 8.01
CA MET A 1 6.54 12.76 7.66
C MET A 1 6.84 11.29 7.44
N HIS A 2 5.91 10.42 7.82
CA HIS A 2 6.01 8.98 7.58
C HIS A 2 4.91 8.57 6.61
N PHE A 3 5.23 7.66 5.68
CA PHE A 3 4.29 7.16 4.68
C PHE A 3 4.11 5.66 4.92
N TYR A 4 2.88 5.17 4.97
CA TYR A 4 2.58 3.75 5.11
C TYR A 4 1.77 3.28 3.90
N ILE A 5 2.19 2.15 3.32
CA ILE A 5 1.47 1.47 2.25
C ILE A 5 1.01 0.11 2.78
N HIS A 6 -0.31 -0.09 2.80
CA HIS A 6 -0.90 -1.36 3.17
C HIS A 6 -0.98 -2.29 1.95
N ILE A 7 -0.30 -3.43 1.94
CA ILE A 7 -0.38 -4.43 0.86
C ILE A 7 -1.20 -5.64 1.35
N PRO A 8 -2.48 -5.77 0.97
CA PRO A 8 -3.38 -6.75 1.56
C PRO A 8 -3.24 -8.14 0.92
N PHE A 9 -2.10 -8.50 0.35
CA PHE A 9 -1.95 -9.76 -0.39
C PHE A 9 -1.02 -10.72 0.33
N CYS A 10 -1.47 -11.97 0.48
CA CYS A 10 -0.64 -13.07 0.96
C CYS A 10 -0.82 -14.28 0.05
N GLU A 11 0.23 -15.07 -0.13
CA GLU A 11 0.13 -16.34 -0.86
C GLU A 11 -0.86 -17.31 -0.19
N SER A 12 -0.88 -17.30 1.15
CA SER A 12 -1.84 -18.02 1.98
C SER A 12 -2.11 -17.27 3.28
N LYS A 13 -3.29 -17.47 3.87
CA LYS A 13 -3.63 -16.90 5.19
C LYS A 13 -3.19 -17.87 6.28
N CYS A 14 -2.24 -17.46 7.13
CA CYS A 14 -1.84 -18.26 8.29
C CYS A 14 -2.96 -18.32 9.33
N ASN A 15 -3.07 -19.43 10.06
CA ASN A 15 -4.13 -19.63 11.07
C ASN A 15 -4.09 -18.59 12.20
N TYR A 16 -2.91 -18.07 12.52
CA TYR A 16 -2.71 -17.03 13.54
C TYR A 16 -2.73 -15.61 12.96
N CYS A 17 -2.85 -15.44 11.64
CA CYS A 17 -2.75 -14.13 11.01
C CYS A 17 -4.00 -13.30 11.28
N ALA A 18 -3.84 -12.24 12.06
CA ALA A 18 -4.88 -11.26 12.35
C ALA A 18 -4.96 -10.12 11.32
N PHE A 19 -4.02 -10.04 10.39
CA PHE A 19 -4.00 -9.00 9.36
C PHE A 19 -5.01 -9.30 8.24
N THR A 20 -5.54 -8.22 7.67
CA THR A 20 -6.45 -8.30 6.53
C THR A 20 -5.66 -8.67 5.27
N SER A 21 -5.68 -9.95 4.92
CA SER A 21 -5.09 -10.45 3.70
C SER A 21 -6.10 -11.12 2.78
N LEU A 22 -5.93 -10.86 1.49
CA LEU A 22 -6.66 -11.42 0.37
C LEU A 22 -5.77 -12.44 -0.32
N LYS A 23 -6.38 -13.58 -0.70
CA LYS A 23 -5.69 -14.57 -1.53
C LYS A 23 -5.51 -14.00 -2.94
N LYS A 24 -4.38 -14.30 -3.56
CA LYS A 24 -3.99 -13.87 -4.89
C LYS A 24 -4.97 -14.38 -5.96
N ASN A 25 -5.97 -13.55 -6.30
CA ASN A 25 -7.01 -13.83 -7.30
C ASN A 25 -7.04 -12.73 -8.38
N ASP A 26 -5.89 -12.40 -8.98
CA ASP A 26 -5.71 -11.41 -10.07
C ASP A 26 -5.99 -9.92 -9.76
N TYR A 27 -6.49 -9.58 -8.57
CA TYR A 27 -6.69 -8.18 -8.17
C TYR A 27 -5.39 -7.40 -7.94
N GLU A 28 -4.24 -8.07 -7.80
CA GLU A 28 -2.94 -7.40 -7.55
C GLU A 28 -2.65 -6.33 -8.58
N LYS A 29 -2.83 -6.64 -9.87
CA LYS A 29 -2.54 -5.68 -10.95
C LYS A 29 -3.43 -4.45 -10.88
N ALA A 30 -4.73 -4.66 -10.65
CA ALA A 30 -5.70 -3.58 -10.51
C ALA A 30 -5.42 -2.74 -9.26
N TYR A 31 -5.08 -3.40 -8.15
CA TYR A 31 -4.70 -2.75 -6.90
C TYR A 31 -3.45 -1.87 -7.07
N PHE A 32 -2.35 -2.40 -7.64
CA PHE A 32 -1.13 -1.62 -7.82
C PHE A 32 -1.31 -0.46 -8.80
N LYS A 33 -2.17 -0.63 -9.82
CA LYS A 33 -2.56 0.48 -10.70
C LYS A 33 -3.27 1.58 -9.92
N ALA A 34 -4.31 1.23 -9.14
CA ALA A 34 -5.06 2.19 -8.33
C ALA A 34 -4.19 2.84 -7.25
N LEU A 35 -3.33 2.07 -6.57
CA LEU A 35 -2.39 2.57 -5.56
C LEU A 35 -1.44 3.62 -6.14
N LYS A 36 -0.93 3.39 -7.36
CA LYS A 36 -0.07 4.38 -8.03
C LYS A 36 -0.82 5.68 -8.31
N GLU A 37 -2.05 5.58 -8.80
CA GLU A 37 -2.91 6.74 -9.07
C GLU A 37 -3.22 7.52 -7.77
N ASP A 38 -3.56 6.81 -6.69
CA ASP A 38 -3.82 7.42 -5.37
C ASP A 38 -2.56 8.09 -4.81
N ILE A 39 -1.39 7.43 -4.80
CA ILE A 39 -0.14 8.03 -4.30
C ILE A 39 0.15 9.35 -5.03
N VAL A 40 0.03 9.38 -6.37
CA VAL A 40 0.24 10.60 -7.16
C VAL A 40 -0.77 11.68 -6.80
N PHE A 41 -2.04 11.31 -6.61
CA PHE A 41 -3.09 12.24 -6.17
C PHE A 41 -2.79 12.82 -4.79
N GLN A 42 -2.49 11.98 -3.79
CA GLN A 42 -2.22 12.41 -2.42
C GLN A 42 -0.99 13.32 -2.34
N LEU A 43 0.11 12.95 -3.01
CA LEU A 43 1.33 13.77 -3.02
C LEU A 43 1.07 15.17 -3.58
N LYS A 44 0.26 15.28 -4.64
CA LYS A 44 -0.15 16.58 -5.20
C LYS A 44 -1.08 17.34 -4.27
N GLN A 45 -2.11 16.66 -3.74
CA GLN A 45 -3.12 17.28 -2.87
C GLN A 45 -2.50 17.89 -1.61
N PHE A 46 -1.49 17.23 -1.03
CA PHE A 46 -0.80 17.71 0.16
C PHE A 46 0.48 18.53 -0.14
N ASN A 47 0.76 18.84 -1.41
CA ASN A 47 1.98 19.53 -1.85
C ASN A 47 3.26 18.91 -1.27
N ILE A 48 3.30 17.58 -1.19
CA ILE A 48 4.40 16.84 -0.60
C ILE A 48 5.57 16.77 -1.58
N GLN A 49 6.73 17.24 -1.11
CA GLN A 49 7.99 17.10 -1.82
C GLN A 49 8.72 15.81 -1.42
N SER A 50 9.52 15.26 -2.32
CA SER A 50 10.23 13.99 -2.13
C SER A 50 11.15 13.97 -0.90
N ASN A 51 11.70 15.13 -0.50
CA ASN A 51 12.58 15.29 0.65
C ASN A 51 11.84 15.39 2.01
N GLN A 52 10.50 15.43 2.02
CA GLN A 52 9.71 15.57 3.25
C GLN A 52 9.32 14.21 3.87
N ILE A 53 9.38 13.14 3.08
CA ILE A 53 9.13 11.76 3.53
C ILE A 53 10.43 11.23 4.16
N LYS A 54 10.39 11.03 5.49
CA LYS A 54 11.54 10.52 6.25
C LYS A 54 11.62 9.00 6.24
N THR A 55 10.47 8.34 6.18
CA THR A 55 10.37 6.88 6.27
C THR A 55 9.16 6.41 5.49
N LEU A 56 9.37 5.35 4.70
CA LEU A 56 8.32 4.59 4.03
C LEU A 56 8.21 3.22 4.71
N PHE A 57 7.02 2.91 5.19
CA PHE A 57 6.65 1.62 5.74
C PHE A 57 5.76 0.90 4.73
N ILE A 58 6.02 -0.39 4.53
CA ILE A 58 5.19 -1.26 3.68
C ILE A 58 4.85 -2.48 4.51
N GLY A 59 3.57 -2.84 4.59
CA GLY A 59 3.14 -4.04 5.32
C GLY A 59 1.69 -4.37 5.07
N GLY A 60 1.21 -5.48 5.58
CA GLY A 60 -0.17 -5.93 5.45
C GLY A 60 -0.35 -7.36 5.89
#